data_AF-A0A3M1FS38-F1
#
_entry.id   AF-A0A3M1FS38-F1
#
_cell.length_a   1.000
_cell.length_b   1.000
_cell.length_c   1.000
_cell.angle_alpha   90.00
_cell.angle_beta   90.00
_cell.angle_gamma   90.00
#
_symmetry.space_group_name_H-M   'P 1'
#
loop_
_entity.id
_entity.type
_entity.pdbx_description
1 polymer ?
#
loop_
_entity_poly.entity_id
_entity_poly.type
_entity_poly.pdbx_seq_one_letter_code
_entity_poly.pdbx_strand_id
1 'polypeptide(L)' 'MTGAANSSGFQRPMYKGDWKCAKCDGSITELPFEPDPARSDRLLCKSCYRANRPFRGRGR' A
#
# COMPACT_ATOMS: atom_id res chain seq x y z
N MET A 1 -7.28 14.06 31.62
CA MET A 1 -6.26 13.88 30.56
C MET A 1 -6.72 12.70 29.72
N THR A 2 -7.51 12.95 28.66
CA THR A 2 -8.22 11.90 27.91
C THR A 2 -7.61 11.77 26.52
N GLY A 3 -7.14 10.57 26.15
CA GLY A 3 -6.61 10.30 24.82
C GLY A 3 -6.00 8.91 24.69
N ALA A 4 -6.85 7.90 24.60
CA ALA A 4 -6.46 6.54 24.26
C ALA A 4 -5.92 6.45 22.82
N ALA A 5 -4.86 5.67 22.61
CA ALA A 5 -4.64 4.96 21.34
C ALA A 5 -3.78 3.72 21.58
N ASN A 6 -4.48 2.60 21.74
CA ASN A 6 -4.00 1.21 21.77
C ASN A 6 -2.87 0.92 20.77
N SER A 7 -1.66 0.68 21.27
CA SER A 7 -0.59 -0.02 20.56
C SER A 7 -0.84 -1.53 20.59
N SER A 8 -1.94 -2.00 20.00
CA SER A 8 -2.16 -3.42 19.77
C SER A 8 -1.17 -3.87 18.69
N GLY A 9 -0.21 -4.72 19.07
CA GLY A 9 0.91 -5.21 18.26
C GLY A 9 0.54 -6.05 17.03
N PHE A 10 -0.23 -5.49 16.10
CA PHE A 10 -0.32 -5.97 14.73
C PHE A 10 1.02 -5.66 14.06
N GLN A 11 1.97 -6.58 14.18
CA GLN A 11 3.18 -6.59 13.37
C GLN A 11 2.71 -6.58 11.92
N ARG A 12 2.74 -5.43 11.27
CA ARG A 12 2.43 -5.31 9.84
C ARG A 12 3.56 -6.04 9.13
N PRO A 13 3.33 -7.23 8.53
CA PRO A 13 4.37 -7.87 7.76
C PRO A 13 4.75 -6.92 6.61
N MET A 14 6.01 -6.50 6.59
CA MET A 14 6.60 -5.81 5.46
C MET A 14 7.21 -6.87 4.57
N TYR A 15 6.60 -7.05 3.40
CA TYR A 15 7.11 -7.95 2.38
C TYR A 15 8.19 -7.22 1.61
N LYS A 16 9.36 -7.83 1.51
CA LYS A 16 10.45 -7.37 0.65
C LYS A 16 10.54 -8.26 -0.58
N GLY A 17 10.70 -7.68 -1.75
CA GLY A 17 10.77 -8.40 -3.02
C GLY A 17 10.79 -7.40 -4.18
N ASP A 18 11.06 -7.87 -5.39
CA ASP A 18 11.23 -7.01 -6.56
C ASP A 18 10.00 -7.03 -7.45
N TRP A 19 8.99 -6.21 -7.14
CA TRP A 19 7.77 -6.11 -7.96
C TRP A 19 7.85 -4.92 -8.91
N LYS A 20 7.20 -5.04 -10.08
CA LYS A 20 7.06 -3.93 -11.02
C LYS A 20 5.69 -3.28 -10.91
N CYS A 21 5.68 -1.95 -10.90
CA CYS A 21 4.44 -1.18 -10.99
C CYS A 21 3.87 -1.24 -12.42
N ALA A 22 2.65 -1.72 -12.58
CA ALA A 22 1.96 -1.82 -13.87
C ALA A 22 1.65 -0.46 -14.53
N LYS A 23 1.80 0.65 -13.80
CA LYS A 23 1.44 2.01 -14.26
C LYS A 23 2.63 2.92 -14.53
N CYS A 24 3.76 2.68 -13.87
CA CYS A 24 4.92 3.56 -13.95
C CYS A 24 6.24 2.80 -14.09
N ASP A 25 6.18 1.47 -14.25
CA ASP A 25 7.33 0.56 -14.39
C ASP A 25 8.36 0.64 -13.26
N GLY A 26 7.99 1.28 -12.14
CA GLY A 26 8.86 1.47 -10.99
C GLY A 26 9.04 0.17 -10.21
N SER A 27 10.26 -0.06 -9.75
CA SER A 27 10.59 -1.16 -8.85
C SER A 27 10.04 -0.89 -7.45
N ILE A 28 9.28 -1.84 -6.93
CA ILE A 28 8.72 -1.81 -5.59
C ILE A 28 9.47 -2.86 -4.79
N THR A 29 10.22 -2.41 -3.78
CA THR A 29 11.07 -3.27 -2.96
C THR A 29 10.44 -3.66 -1.62
N GLU A 30 9.44 -2.89 -1.17
CA GLU A 30 8.81 -3.07 0.14
C GLU A 30 7.30 -2.77 0.08
N LEU A 31 6.49 -3.73 0.51
CA LEU A 31 5.03 -3.61 0.54
C LEU A 31 4.46 -4.01 1.90
N PRO A 32 3.48 -3.25 2.43
CA PRO A 32 2.82 -3.56 3.71
C PRO A 32 1.69 -4.60 3.56
N PHE A 33 1.61 -5.28 2.42
CA PHE A 33 0.63 -6.31 2.10
C PHE A 33 1.33 -7.42 1.30
N GLU A 34 0.86 -8.65 1.42
CA GLU A 34 1.41 -9.77 0.66
C GLU A 34 1.09 -9.58 -0.83
N PRO A 35 2.10 -9.38 -1.68
CA PRO A 35 1.89 -9.21 -3.10
C PRO A 35 1.60 -10.56 -3.72
N ASP A 36 0.41 -10.67 -4.31
CA ASP A 36 -0.06 -11.89 -4.95
C ASP A 36 0.67 -12.07 -6.30
N PRO A 37 1.47 -13.13 -6.50
CA PRO A 37 2.26 -13.31 -7.72
C PRO A 37 1.39 -13.43 -8.97
N ALA A 38 0.15 -13.92 -8.83
CA ALA A 38 -0.83 -14.00 -9.93
C ALA A 38 -1.38 -12.62 -10.35
N ARG A 39 -1.11 -11.56 -9.57
CA ARG A 39 -1.57 -10.18 -9.82
C ARG A 39 -0.42 -9.18 -9.89
N SER A 40 0.81 -9.66 -10.01
CA SER A 40 2.00 -8.82 -10.17
C SER A 40 1.89 -7.87 -11.39
N ASP A 41 1.25 -8.31 -12.47
CA ASP A 41 0.99 -7.50 -13.69
C ASP A 41 0.04 -6.33 -13.50
N ARG A 42 -0.71 -6.29 -12.39
CA ARG A 42 -1.65 -5.18 -12.06
C ARG A 42 -1.24 -4.47 -10.78
N LEU A 43 -0.04 -4.75 -10.28
CA LEU A 43 0.42 -4.25 -9.01
C LEU A 43 0.76 -2.76 -9.15
N LEU A 44 0.24 -1.94 -8.24
CA LEU A 44 0.46 -0.49 -8.25
C LEU A 44 1.37 -0.12 -7.08
N CYS A 45 2.38 0.71 -7.34
CA CYS A 45 3.21 1.24 -6.27
C CYS A 45 2.37 2.12 -5.33
N LYS A 46 2.88 2.37 -4.11
CA LYS A 46 2.20 3.19 -3.09
C LYS A 46 1.75 4.55 -3.66
N SER A 47 2.56 5.16 -4.51
CA SER A 47 2.25 6.45 -5.16
C SER A 47 1.11 6.33 -6.17
N CYS A 48 1.18 5.37 -7.09
CA CYS A 48 0.12 5.12 -8.07
C CYS A 48 -1.19 4.70 -7.41
N TYR A 49 -1.14 3.88 -6.37
CA TYR A 49 -2.32 3.48 -5.59
C TYR A 49 -2.96 4.67 -4.87
N ARG A 50 -2.15 5.54 -4.25
CA ARG A 50 -2.63 6.78 -3.62
C ARG A 50 -3.27 7.73 -4.63
N ALA A 51 -2.67 7.87 -5.81
CA ALA A 51 -3.23 8.69 -6.89
C ALA A 51 -4.50 8.10 -7.50
N ASN A 52 -4.60 6.77 -7.56
CA ASN A 52 -5.78 6.07 -8.09
C ASN A 52 -6.94 6.03 -7.08
N ARG A 53 -6.67 6.22 -5.79
CA ARG A 53 -7.73 6.29 -4.79
C ARG A 53 -8.53 7.56 -5.06
N PRO A 54 -9.83 7.48 -5.41
CA PRO A 54 -10.62 8.68 -5.57
C PRO A 54 -10.51 9.45 -4.27
N PHE A 55 -10.18 10.74 -4.36
CA PHE A 55 -10.22 11.65 -3.23
C PHE A 55 -11.67 11.63 -2.74
N ARG A 56 -11.95 10.78 -1.74
CA ARG A 56 -13.19 10.83 -0.95
C ARG A 56 -13.08 12.03 -0.02
N GLY A 57 -12.79 13.20 -0.60
CA GLY A 57 -13.02 14.49 0.00
C GLY A 57 -14.47 14.48 0.37
N ARG A 58 -14.71 14.42 1.67
CA ARG A 58 -16.01 14.67 2.25
C ARG A 58 -16.54 15.93 1.59
N GLY A 59 -17.74 15.79 1.02
CA GLY A 59 -18.47 16.89 0.43
C GLY A 59 -18.54 18.09 1.36
N ARG A 60 -18.62 19.23 0.69
CA ARG A 60 -19.15 20.51 1.15
C ARG A 60 -20.16 20.41 2.28
#